data_AF-A0A7S1RW02-F1
#
_entry.id   AF-A0A7S1RW02-F1
#
_cell.length_a   1.000
_cell.length_b   1.000
_cell.length_c   1.000
_cell.angle_alpha   90.00
_cell.angle_beta   90.00
_cell.angle_gamma   90.00
#
_symmetry.space_group_name_H-M   'P 1'
#
loop_
_entity.id
_entity.type
_entity.pdbx_description
1 polymer ?
#
loop_
_entity_poly.entity_id
_entity_poly.type
_entity_poly.pdbx_seq_one_letter_code
_entity_poly.pdbx_strand_id
1 'polypeptide(L)'
;MATIALIPISFAIEGPSAMIKGFQAAYATGGTQFLLQMVFSGFFYYLYNEVAFLALGRLDPVSHAVSNTMKRVVIIITAIFVFRTPVTPLGVAGSSIAILGTLGYSLAKNKFKK
;
A
#
# COMPACT_ATOMS: atom_id res chain seq x y z
N MET A 1 3.92 19.26 3.74
CA MET A 1 3.27 19.33 5.06
C MET A 1 3.52 18.07 5.89
N ALA A 2 3.14 16.87 5.43
CA ALA A 2 3.34 15.63 6.19
C ALA A 2 4.81 15.29 6.51
N THR A 3 5.75 15.53 5.57
CA THR A 3 7.18 15.30 5.78
C THR A 3 7.77 16.19 6.88
N ILE A 4 7.41 17.46 6.92
CA ILE A 4 7.90 18.41 7.95
C ILE A 4 7.38 18.04 9.34
N ALA A 5 6.16 17.50 9.43
CA ALA A 5 5.58 17.07 10.70
C ALA A 5 6.13 15.73 11.19
N LEU A 6 6.44 14.79 10.29
CA LEU A 6 6.87 13.44 10.64
C LEU A 6 8.37 13.31 10.88
N ILE A 7 9.21 14.16 10.27
CA ILE A 7 10.66 14.18 10.49
C ILE A 7 11.04 14.26 11.99
N PRO A 8 10.55 15.22 12.80
CA PRO A 8 10.93 15.30 14.20
C PRO A 8 10.45 14.10 15.01
N ILE A 9 9.28 13.53 14.68
CA ILE A 9 8.72 12.35 15.36
C ILE A 9 9.52 11.09 15.01
N SER A 10 9.91 10.93 13.75
CA SER A 10 10.75 9.82 13.30
C SER A 10 12.12 9.84 13.99
N PHE A 11 12.75 11.01 14.09
CA PHE A 11 14.02 11.17 14.81
C PHE A 11 13.90 10.93 16.31
N ALA A 12 12.76 11.29 16.92
CA ALA A 12 12.52 11.06 18.34
C ALA A 12 12.27 9.58 18.68
N ILE A 13 11.62 8.82 17.79
CA ILE A 13 11.27 7.40 18.03
C ILE A 13 12.41 6.45 17.66
N GLU A 14 13.00 6.61 16.47
CA GLU A 14 14.03 5.69 15.97
C GLU A 14 15.43 6.10 16.42
N GLY A 15 15.66 7.39 16.65
CA GLY A 15 16.97 7.95 16.93
C GLY A 15 17.82 8.15 15.67
N PRO A 16 18.59 9.25 15.55
CA PRO A 16 19.42 9.53 14.36
C PRO A 16 20.44 8.43 14.05
N SER A 17 20.96 7.78 15.09
CA SER A 17 22.00 6.76 14.97
C SER A 17 21.48 5.43 14.41
N ALA A 18 20.24 5.03 14.70
CA ALA A 18 19.64 3.83 14.15
C ALA A 18 19.28 4.03 12.67
N MET A 19 18.78 5.22 12.31
CA MET A 19 18.44 5.57 10.93
C MET A 19 19.69 5.54 10.02
N ILE A 20 20.80 6.12 10.46
CA ILE A 20 22.06 6.12 9.70
C ILE A 20 22.61 4.70 9.53
N LYS A 21 22.56 3.87 10.58
CA LYS A 21 22.99 2.47 10.51
C LYS A 21 22.11 1.64 9.56
N GLY A 22 20.79 1.83 9.62
CA GLY A 22 19.85 1.17 8.71
C GLY A 22 20.07 1.56 7.25
N PHE A 23 20.32 2.85 7.00
CA PHE A 23 20.65 3.34 5.66
C PHE A 23 21.97 2.76 5.13
N GLN A 24 23.02 2.74 5.96
CA GLN A 24 24.31 2.15 5.59
C GLN A 24 24.18 0.64 5.30
N ALA A 25 23.42 -0.09 6.11
CA ALA A 25 23.18 -1.52 5.90
C ALA A 25 22.39 -1.79 4.61
N ALA A 26 21.37 -0.99 4.32
CA ALA A 26 20.58 -1.08 3.09
C ALA A 26 21.39 -0.72 1.85
N TYR A 27 22.20 0.35 1.93
CA TYR A 27 23.11 0.74 0.85
C TYR A 27 24.20 -0.30 0.59
N ALA A 28 24.74 -0.93 1.63
CA ALA A 28 25.71 -2.02 1.47
C ALA A 28 25.13 -3.25 0.76
N THR A 29 23.82 -3.49 0.90
CA THR A 29 23.14 -4.65 0.30
C THR A 29 22.65 -4.37 -1.13
N GLY A 30 22.09 -3.18 -1.38
CA GLY A 30 21.46 -2.84 -2.66
C GLY A 30 22.19 -1.82 -3.53
N GLY A 31 23.29 -1.24 -3.03
CA GLY A 31 24.12 -0.27 -3.76
C GLY A 31 23.34 0.89 -4.36
N THR A 32 23.71 1.29 -5.58
CA THR A 32 23.05 2.40 -6.29
C THR A 32 21.61 2.08 -6.70
N GLN A 33 21.25 0.80 -6.87
CA GLN A 33 19.89 0.39 -7.21
C GLN A 33 18.91 0.64 -6.05
N PHE A 34 19.36 0.46 -4.81
CA PHE A 34 18.55 0.78 -3.62
C PHE A 34 18.12 2.26 -3.62
N LEU A 35 19.01 3.17 -3.99
CA LEU A 35 18.68 4.60 -4.08
C LEU A 35 17.58 4.87 -5.12
N LEU A 36 17.69 4.26 -6.31
CA LEU A 36 16.66 4.37 -7.34
C LEU A 36 15.33 3.78 -6.87
N GLN A 37 15.34 2.61 -6.23
CA GLN A 37 14.14 1.99 -5.66
C GLN A 37 13.50 2.86 -4.56
N MET A 38 14.31 3.54 -3.75
CA MET A 38 13.84 4.46 -2.72
C MET A 38 13.14 5.68 -3.34
N VAL A 39 13.73 6.27 -4.38
CA VAL A 39 13.12 7.39 -5.11
C VAL A 39 11.83 6.97 -5.79
N PHE A 40 11.83 5.83 -6.50
CA PHE A 40 10.61 5.31 -7.15
C PHE A 40 9.51 5.01 -6.13
N SER A 41 9.84 4.37 -5.01
CA SER A 41 8.88 4.10 -3.93
C SER A 41 8.23 5.38 -3.41
N GLY A 42 9.03 6.41 -3.14
CA GLY A 42 8.52 7.73 -2.72
C GLY A 42 7.65 8.39 -3.78
N PHE A 43 8.05 8.33 -5.05
CA PHE A 43 7.29 8.87 -6.17
C PHE A 43 5.93 8.18 -6.35
N PHE A 44 5.89 6.84 -6.36
CA PHE A 44 4.65 6.08 -6.46
C PHE A 44 3.74 6.30 -5.25
N TYR A 45 4.31 6.47 -4.05
CA TYR A 45 3.54 6.79 -2.85
C TYR A 45 2.89 8.19 -2.95
N TYR A 46 3.64 9.19 -3.44
CA TYR A 46 3.08 10.52 -3.68
C TYR A 46 1.95 10.47 -4.71
N LEU A 47 2.19 9.84 -5.86
CA LEU A 47 1.21 9.72 -6.93
C LEU A 47 -0.05 8.97 -6.46
N TYR A 48 0.11 7.93 -5.64
CA TYR A 48 -1.02 7.25 -5.03
C TYR A 48 -1.87 8.19 -4.17
N ASN A 49 -1.25 8.99 -3.31
CA ASN A 49 -1.98 9.93 -2.46
C ASN A 49 -2.70 11.00 -3.31
N GLU A 50 -2.07 11.51 -4.36
CA GLU A 50 -2.67 12.47 -5.27
C GLU A 50 -3.92 11.91 -5.96
N VAL A 51 -3.82 10.70 -6.53
CA VAL A 51 -4.97 10.00 -7.12
C VAL A 51 -6.05 9.73 -6.06
N ALA A 52 -5.69 9.40 -4.82
CA ALA A 52 -6.64 9.17 -3.74
C ALA A 52 -7.40 10.45 -3.35
N PHE A 53 -6.74 11.62 -3.35
CA PHE A 53 -7.39 12.91 -3.12
C PHE A 53 -8.30 13.32 -4.29
N LEU A 54 -7.88 13.09 -5.53
CA LEU A 54 -8.73 13.30 -6.71
C LEU A 54 -9.97 12.40 -6.71
N ALA A 55 -9.83 11.17 -6.22
CA ALA A 55 -10.95 10.25 -6.03
C ALA A 55 -11.88 10.70 -4.89
N LEU A 56 -11.34 11.25 -3.80
CA LEU A 56 -12.12 11.76 -2.67
C LEU A 56 -13.00 12.95 -3.09
N GLY A 57 -12.52 13.80 -3.99
CA GLY A 57 -13.28 14.93 -4.53
C GLY A 57 -14.38 14.54 -5.53
N ARG A 58 -14.40 13.29 -6.03
CA ARG A 58 -15.33 12.83 -7.08
C ARG A 58 -16.20 11.64 -6.69
N LEU A 59 -15.94 11.01 -5.54
CA LEU A 59 -16.63 9.81 -5.09
C LEU A 59 -17.22 10.02 -3.70
N ASP A 60 -18.43 9.52 -3.47
CA ASP A 60 -19.01 9.48 -2.14
C ASP A 60 -18.13 8.70 -1.15
N PRO A 61 -18.14 9.02 0.15
CA PRO A 61 -17.32 8.37 1.17
C PRO A 61 -17.41 6.84 1.15
N VAL A 62 -18.59 6.31 0.83
CA VAL A 62 -18.85 4.86 0.72
C VAL A 62 -18.14 4.24 -0.49
N SER A 63 -18.02 4.96 -1.61
CA SER A 63 -17.29 4.49 -2.81
C SER A 63 -15.78 4.53 -2.61
N HIS A 64 -15.27 5.51 -1.85
CA HIS A 64 -13.86 5.61 -1.51
C HIS A 64 -13.42 4.50 -0.56
N ALA A 65 -14.22 4.22 0.49
CA ALA A 65 -13.96 3.12 1.42
C ALA A 65 -13.86 1.75 0.70
N VAL A 66 -14.71 1.54 -0.30
CA VAL A 66 -14.72 0.31 -1.11
C VAL A 66 -13.50 0.21 -2.02
N SER A 67 -13.11 1.33 -2.65
CA SER A 67 -11.88 1.38 -3.46
C SER A 67 -10.65 1.08 -2.62
N ASN A 68 -10.63 1.54 -1.37
CA ASN A 68 -9.56 1.23 -0.42
C ASN A 68 -9.53 -0.27 -0.06
N THR A 69 -10.68 -0.91 0.17
CA THR A 69 -10.74 -2.36 0.39
C THR A 69 -10.30 -3.14 -0.85
N MET A 70 -10.73 -2.72 -2.05
CA MET A 70 -10.34 -3.36 -3.31
C MET A 70 -8.83 -3.24 -3.56
N LYS A 71 -8.25 -2.05 -3.32
CA LYS A 71 -6.80 -1.83 -3.43
C LYS A 71 -6.02 -2.82 -2.54
N ARG A 72 -6.50 -3.05 -1.30
CA ARG A 72 -5.87 -4.00 -0.38
C ARG A 72 -5.91 -5.43 -0.91
N VAL A 73 -7.04 -5.87 -1.47
CA VAL A 73 -7.15 -7.20 -2.08
C VAL A 73 -6.18 -7.36 -3.26
N VAL A 74 -6.08 -6.36 -4.14
CA VAL A 74 -5.13 -6.38 -5.27
C VAL A 74 -3.68 -6.50 -4.79
N ILE A 75 -3.31 -5.79 -3.71
CA ILE A 75 -1.98 -5.87 -3.12
C ILE A 75 -1.71 -7.28 -2.58
N ILE A 76 -2.66 -7.89 -1.87
CA ILE A 76 -2.51 -9.24 -1.30
C ILE A 76 -2.27 -10.26 -2.43
N ILE A 77 -3.06 -10.24 -3.49
CA ILE A 77 -2.91 -11.16 -4.63
C ILE A 77 -1.54 -10.97 -5.30
N THR A 78 -1.17 -9.71 -5.57
CA THR A 78 0.12 -9.38 -6.19
C THR A 78 1.28 -9.85 -5.31
N ALA A 79 1.18 -9.66 -3.99
CA ALA A 79 2.20 -10.11 -3.06
C ALA A 79 2.38 -11.63 -3.07
N ILE A 80 1.28 -12.40 -3.09
CA ILE A 80 1.34 -13.87 -3.20
C ILE A 80 2.03 -14.28 -4.51
N PHE A 81 1.69 -13.64 -5.62
CA PHE A 81 2.28 -13.95 -6.94
C PHE A 81 3.77 -13.60 -7.03
N VAL A 82 4.16 -12.43 -6.53
CA VAL A 82 5.52 -11.88 -6.64
C VAL A 82 6.46 -12.55 -5.64
N PHE A 83 6.06 -12.66 -4.36
CA PHE A 83 6.91 -13.23 -3.32
C PHE A 83 6.88 -14.76 -3.29
N ARG A 84 5.93 -15.40 -4.00
CA ARG A 84 5.73 -16.85 -4.04
C ARG A 84 5.79 -17.49 -2.64
N THR A 85 5.30 -16.77 -1.64
CA THR A 85 5.30 -17.26 -0.27
C THR A 85 4.36 -18.47 -0.18
N PRO A 86 4.76 -19.55 0.52
CA PRO A 86 3.90 -20.73 0.65
C PRO A 86 2.67 -20.35 1.48
N VAL A 87 1.55 -20.14 0.78
CA VAL A 87 0.27 -19.84 1.40
C VAL A 87 -0.34 -21.16 1.88
N THR A 88 -0.66 -21.25 3.16
CA THR A 88 -1.36 -22.43 3.69
C THR A 88 -2.73 -22.58 3.01
N PRO A 89 -3.30 -23.80 2.92
CA PRO A 89 -4.62 -24.00 2.29
C PRO A 89 -5.73 -23.13 2.90
N LEU A 90 -5.64 -22.85 4.21
CA LEU A 90 -6.48 -21.89 4.93
C LEU A 90 -6.29 -20.44 4.44
N GLY A 91 -5.05 -20.02 4.18
CA GLY A 91 -4.76 -18.70 3.62
C GLY A 91 -5.30 -18.53 2.20
N VAL A 92 -5.29 -19.59 1.40
CA VAL A 92 -5.91 -19.60 0.06
C VAL A 92 -7.42 -19.49 0.17
N ALA A 93 -8.07 -20.26 1.06
CA ALA A 93 -9.51 -20.18 1.29
C ALA A 93 -9.94 -18.78 1.77
N GLY A 94 -9.22 -18.21 2.76
CA GLY A 94 -9.49 -16.87 3.27
C GLY A 94 -9.32 -15.78 2.21
N SER A 95 -8.27 -15.87 1.38
CA SER A 95 -8.05 -14.94 0.28
C SER A 95 -9.15 -15.04 -0.77
N SER A 96 -9.59 -16.26 -1.10
CA SER A 96 -10.68 -16.51 -2.05
C SER A 96 -12.00 -15.89 -1.58
N ILE A 97 -12.34 -16.03 -0.29
CA ILE A 97 -13.53 -15.42 0.30
C ILE A 97 -13.45 -13.88 0.25
N ALA A 98 -12.29 -13.29 0.56
CA ALA A 98 -12.10 -11.85 0.49
C ALA A 98 -12.24 -11.30 -0.94
N ILE A 99 -11.72 -12.03 -1.93
CA ILE A 99 -11.87 -11.69 -3.36
C ILE A 99 -13.33 -11.77 -3.78
N LEU A 100 -14.03 -12.87 -3.43
CA LEU A 100 -15.44 -13.04 -3.76
C LEU A 100 -16.32 -11.98 -3.08
N GLY A 101 -16.04 -11.62 -1.83
CA GLY A 101 -16.76 -10.56 -1.11
C GLY A 101 -16.58 -9.18 -1.74
N THR A 102 -15.35 -8.84 -2.15
CA THR A 102 -15.08 -7.54 -2.82
C THR A 102 -15.67 -7.46 -4.22
N LEU A 103 -15.62 -8.53 -5.00
CA LEU A 103 -16.28 -8.62 -6.30
C LEU A 103 -17.81 -8.57 -6.15
N GLY A 104 -18.37 -9.33 -5.21
CA GLY A 104 -19.81 -9.31 -4.93
C GLY A 104 -20.31 -7.92 -4.54
N TYR A 105 -19.58 -7.21 -3.69
CA TYR A 105 -19.90 -5.83 -3.35
C TYR A 105 -19.81 -4.89 -4.57
N SER A 106 -18.75 -5.00 -5.37
CA SER A 106 -18.57 -4.16 -6.56
C SER A 106 -19.70 -4.34 -7.58
N LEU A 107 -20.11 -5.59 -7.82
CA LEU A 107 -21.22 -5.93 -8.72
C LEU A 107 -22.57 -5.47 -8.18
N ALA A 108 -22.83 -5.69 -6.89
CA ALA A 108 -24.06 -5.21 -6.25
C ALA A 108 -24.14 -3.68 -6.32
N LYS A 109 -23.05 -2.98 -6.01
CA LYS A 109 -23.01 -1.52 -6.08
C LYS A 109 -23.23 -0.99 -7.50
N ASN A 110 -22.67 -1.62 -8.53
CA ASN A 110 -22.94 -1.25 -9.92
C ASN A 110 -24.39 -1.52 -10.33
N LYS A 111 -25.02 -2.59 -9.79
CA LYS A 111 -26.40 -2.96 -10.11
C LYS A 111 -27.44 -2.12 -9.37
N PHE A 112 -27.13 -1.65 -8.16
CA PHE A 112 -28.03 -0.87 -7.30
C PHE A 112 -27.74 0.65 -7.31
N LYS A 113 -26.85 1.11 -8.18
CA LYS A 113 -26.63 2.55 -8.42
C LYS A 113 -27.82 3.10 -9.23
N LYS A 114 -28.88 3.53 -8.53
CA LYS A 114 -29.86 4.49 -9.04
C LYS A 114 -29.36 5.90 -8.74
#